data_AF-C3ZXT6-F1
#
_entry.id   AF-C3ZXT6-F1
#
_cell.length_a   1.000
_cell.length_b   1.000
_cell.length_c   1.000
_cell.angle_alpha   90.00
_cell.angle_beta   90.00
_cell.angle_gamma   90.00
#
_symmetry.space_group_name_H-M   'P 1'
#
loop_
_entity.id
_entity.type
_entity.pdbx_description
1 polymer ?
#
loop_
_entity_poly.entity_id
_entity_poly.type
_entity_poly.pdbx_seq_one_letter_code
_entity_poly.pdbx_strand_id
1 'polypeptide(L)'
;FKIIMTGDPGVGKTCLAARFGNNRFDKDQKPTIGIEFVSKTAKVDGRIIKAQVWDTSGQQKYRPMISAFCPGALGAMVVYDITRKETFEHARTHLKEVREKSDTNIVIMLVGNKGDLGHNRAVTTQEGREFADKRHILFAETSAMEGRNVETAFERLISEVY
;
A
#
# COMPACT_ATOMS: atom_id res chain seq x y z
N PHE A 1 7.91 10.31 8.30
CA PHE A 1 7.47 10.33 6.89
C PHE A 1 6.03 9.93 6.80
N LYS A 2 5.23 10.68 6.05
CA LYS A 2 3.82 10.40 5.79
C LYS A 2 3.73 9.45 4.59
N ILE A 3 3.11 8.29 4.80
CA ILE A 3 2.87 7.26 3.78
C ILE A 3 1.36 7.06 3.67
N ILE A 4 0.81 7.14 2.47
CA ILE A 4 -0.61 6.88 2.23
C ILE A 4 -0.82 5.50 1.61
N MET A 5 -1.90 4.83 1.96
CA MET A 5 -2.32 3.60 1.29
C MET A 5 -3.63 3.82 0.55
N THR A 6 -3.68 3.37 -0.71
CA THR A 6 -4.87 3.39 -1.56
C THR A 6 -5.07 2.05 -2.27
N GLY A 7 -6.27 1.80 -2.75
CA GLY A 7 -6.67 0.53 -3.37
C GLY A 7 -8.09 0.15 -2.98
N ASP A 8 -8.61 -0.89 -3.63
CA ASP A 8 -10.00 -1.30 -3.48
C ASP A 8 -10.37 -1.80 -2.06
N PRO A 9 -11.67 -1.89 -1.73
CA PRO A 9 -12.11 -2.58 -0.52
C PRO A 9 -11.62 -4.04 -0.50
N GLY A 10 -11.21 -4.51 0.68
CA GLY A 10 -10.84 -5.91 0.89
C GLY A 10 -9.50 -6.36 0.28
N VAL A 11 -8.70 -5.45 -0.28
CA VAL A 11 -7.33 -5.78 -0.75
C VAL A 11 -6.33 -5.94 0.39
N GLY A 12 -6.69 -5.53 1.61
CA GLY A 12 -5.90 -5.75 2.83
C GLY A 12 -5.01 -4.59 3.27
N LYS A 13 -5.34 -3.34 2.91
CA LYS A 13 -4.65 -2.12 3.36
C LYS A 13 -4.52 -2.05 4.88
N THR A 14 -5.63 -2.12 5.60
CA THR A 14 -5.67 -2.11 7.08
C THR A 14 -4.83 -3.22 7.69
N CYS A 15 -4.92 -4.44 7.13
CA CYS A 15 -4.12 -5.58 7.57
C CYS A 15 -2.62 -5.33 7.36
N LEU A 16 -2.20 -4.69 6.26
CA LEU A 16 -0.81 -4.31 6.02
C LEU A 16 -0.33 -3.25 7.02
N ALA A 17 -1.11 -2.20 7.27
CA ALA A 17 -0.76 -1.17 8.26
C ALA A 17 -0.67 -1.75 9.68
N ALA A 18 -1.63 -2.60 10.08
CA ALA A 18 -1.62 -3.27 11.37
C ALA A 18 -0.45 -4.25 11.50
N ARG A 19 -0.12 -4.98 10.43
CA ARG A 19 1.02 -5.89 10.40
C ARG A 19 2.34 -5.14 10.51
N PHE A 20 2.51 -4.06 9.75
CA PHE A 20 3.70 -3.23 9.83
C PHE A 20 3.85 -2.58 11.20
N GLY A 21 2.82 -1.88 11.70
CA GLY A 21 2.95 -1.09 12.92
C GLY A 21 2.97 -1.89 14.22
N ASN A 22 2.17 -2.95 14.29
CA ASN A 22 1.91 -3.67 15.54
C ASN A 22 2.21 -5.18 15.45
N ASN A 23 2.68 -5.67 14.30
CA ASN A 23 2.81 -7.10 14.02
C ASN A 23 1.53 -7.90 14.29
N ARG A 24 0.36 -7.33 13.94
CA ARG A 24 -0.95 -7.96 14.11
C ARG A 24 -1.63 -8.25 12.78
N PHE A 25 -2.45 -9.29 12.77
CA PHE A 25 -3.37 -9.60 11.69
C PHE A 25 -4.69 -10.09 12.28
N ASP A 26 -5.78 -9.52 11.79
CA ASP A 26 -7.14 -9.96 12.11
C ASP A 26 -7.78 -10.50 10.83
N LYS A 27 -8.19 -11.76 10.86
CA LYS A 27 -8.88 -12.42 9.74
C LYS A 27 -10.29 -11.88 9.54
N ASP A 28 -10.92 -11.40 10.62
CA ASP A 28 -12.29 -10.91 10.67
C ASP A 28 -12.33 -9.37 10.59
N GLN A 29 -11.27 -8.77 10.03
CA GLN A 29 -11.09 -7.34 9.88
C GLN A 29 -12.32 -6.71 9.21
N LYS A 30 -13.04 -5.87 9.97
CA LYS A 30 -14.19 -5.13 9.48
C LYS A 30 -13.76 -4.06 8.47
N PRO A 31 -14.63 -3.69 7.51
CA PRO A 31 -14.35 -2.60 6.58
C PRO A 31 -14.01 -1.31 7.33
N THR A 32 -12.91 -0.65 6.95
CA THR A 32 -12.52 0.64 7.52
C THR A 32 -13.60 1.69 7.25
N ILE A 33 -13.98 2.42 8.29
CA ILE A 33 -14.89 3.56 8.20
C ILE A 33 -14.04 4.81 8.38
N GLY A 34 -14.01 5.69 7.37
CA GLY A 34 -13.16 6.87 7.43
C GLY A 34 -11.68 6.53 7.24
N ILE A 35 -10.83 7.05 8.14
CA ILE A 35 -9.37 7.06 8.02
C ILE A 35 -8.74 6.81 9.38
N GLU A 36 -7.72 5.96 9.40
CA GLU A 36 -6.91 5.70 10.58
C GLU A 36 -5.44 5.84 10.21
N PHE A 37 -4.57 6.10 11.20
CA PHE A 37 -3.13 6.07 10.97
C PHE A 37 -2.43 5.23 12.02
N VAL A 38 -1.34 4.60 11.58
CA VAL A 38 -0.44 3.83 12.43
C VAL A 38 0.93 4.48 12.35
N SER A 39 1.57 4.69 13.51
CA SER A 39 2.95 5.22 13.55
C SER A 39 3.91 4.14 13.99
N LYS A 40 5.02 4.01 13.24
CA LYS A 40 6.13 3.11 13.57
C LYS A 40 7.45 3.82 13.39
N THR A 41 8.33 3.64 14.35
CA THR A 41 9.73 4.06 14.23
C THR A 41 10.51 2.92 13.58
N ALA A 42 11.06 3.16 12.39
CA ALA A 42 11.86 2.21 11.64
C ALA A 42 13.32 2.68 11.57
N LYS A 43 14.26 1.74 11.59
CA LYS A 43 15.68 2.04 11.37
C LYS A 43 16.04 1.66 9.93
N VAL A 44 16.19 2.66 9.08
CA VAL A 44 16.50 2.48 7.65
C VAL A 44 17.81 3.17 7.35
N ASP A 45 18.76 2.46 6.73
CA ASP A 45 20.10 2.97 6.38
C ASP A 45 20.83 3.68 7.53
N GLY A 46 20.72 3.09 8.72
CA GLY A 46 21.35 3.62 9.94
C GLY A 46 20.61 4.79 10.59
N ARG A 47 19.54 5.31 9.99
CA ARG A 47 18.74 6.43 10.50
C ARG A 47 17.45 5.96 11.15
N ILE A 48 16.99 6.71 12.15
CA ILE A 48 15.73 6.45 12.85
C ILE A 48 14.64 7.34 12.23
N ILE A 49 13.69 6.73 11.54
CA ILE A 49 12.60 7.42 10.84
C ILE A 49 11.27 7.06 11.49
N LYS A 50 10.50 8.07 11.90
CA LYS A 50 9.12 7.88 12.34
C LYS A 50 8.18 7.88 11.13
N ALA A 51 7.76 6.70 10.68
CA ALA A 51 6.75 6.54 9.66
C ALA A 51 5.34 6.75 10.24
N GLN A 52 4.47 7.37 9.45
CA GLN A 52 3.04 7.51 9.71
C GLN A 52 2.31 6.95 8.49
N VAL A 53 1.72 5.77 8.65
CA VAL A 53 1.00 5.06 7.60
C VAL A 53 -0.48 5.39 7.74
N TRP A 54 -1.04 6.03 6.72
CA TRP A 54 -2.43 6.45 6.65
C TRP A 54 -3.24 5.39 5.91
N ASP A 55 -4.03 4.62 6.67
CA ASP A 55 -5.00 3.67 6.15
C ASP A 55 -6.30 4.39 5.84
N THR A 56 -6.78 4.21 4.61
CA THR A 56 -8.01 4.84 4.13
C THR A 56 -9.02 3.76 3.75
N SER A 57 -10.30 4.04 4.01
CA SER A 57 -11.36 3.18 3.49
C SER A 57 -11.29 3.10 1.96
N GLY A 58 -11.33 1.88 1.42
CA GLY A 58 -11.37 1.68 -0.03
C GLY A 58 -12.73 1.96 -0.67
N GLN A 59 -13.76 2.31 0.12
CA GLN A 59 -15.10 2.53 -0.44
C GLN A 59 -15.15 3.83 -1.25
N GLN A 60 -15.79 3.77 -2.42
CA GLN A 60 -15.93 4.91 -3.35
C GLN A 60 -16.45 6.18 -2.68
N LYS A 61 -17.40 6.08 -1.75
CA LYS A 61 -17.95 7.23 -1.00
C LYS A 61 -16.90 8.00 -0.18
N TYR A 62 -15.76 7.41 0.10
CA TYR A 62 -14.66 8.00 0.86
C TYR A 62 -13.47 8.42 -0.01
N ARG A 63 -13.52 8.21 -1.34
CA ARG A 63 -12.49 8.70 -2.28
C ARG A 63 -12.16 10.19 -2.16
N PRO A 64 -13.14 11.10 -1.95
CA PRO A 64 -12.82 12.51 -1.75
C PRO A 64 -11.89 12.74 -0.56
N MET A 65 -12.01 11.93 0.49
CA MET A 65 -11.12 12.02 1.64
C MET A 65 -9.68 11.63 1.30
N ILE A 66 -9.43 10.59 0.48
CA ILE A 66 -8.06 10.19 0.07
C ILE A 66 -7.31 11.40 -0.52
N SER A 67 -8.00 12.22 -1.31
CA SER A 67 -7.44 13.44 -1.92
C SER A 67 -6.93 14.45 -0.89
N ALA A 68 -7.57 14.53 0.27
CA ALA A 68 -7.16 15.44 1.35
C ALA A 68 -5.87 14.99 2.06
N PHE A 69 -5.46 13.73 1.90
CA PHE A 69 -4.26 13.19 2.55
C PHE A 69 -3.06 13.04 1.63
N CYS A 70 -3.21 13.22 0.32
CA CYS A 70 -2.09 13.24 -0.61
C CYS A 70 -1.10 14.39 -0.37
N PRO A 71 -1.52 15.64 -0.05
CA PRO A 71 -0.58 16.71 0.23
C PRO A 71 0.39 16.38 1.39
N GLY A 72 1.68 16.61 1.17
CA GLY A 72 2.75 16.31 2.14
C GLY A 72 3.02 14.81 2.36
N ALA A 73 2.40 13.92 1.59
CA ALA A 73 2.77 12.51 1.57
C ALA A 73 4.10 12.35 0.80
N LEU A 74 5.05 11.67 1.42
CA LEU A 74 6.35 11.40 0.81
C LEU A 74 6.36 10.05 0.10
N GLY A 75 5.53 9.10 0.57
CA GLY A 75 5.37 7.79 -0.03
C GLY A 75 3.90 7.40 -0.22
N ALA A 76 3.62 6.57 -1.22
CA ALA A 76 2.31 5.95 -1.42
C ALA A 76 2.43 4.46 -1.73
N MET A 77 1.53 3.66 -1.14
CA MET A 77 1.33 2.27 -1.51
C MET A 77 -0.01 2.11 -2.22
N VAL A 78 0.04 1.64 -3.47
CA VAL A 78 -1.15 1.27 -4.25
C VAL A 78 -1.31 -0.24 -4.15
N VAL A 79 -2.32 -0.68 -3.40
CA VAL A 79 -2.49 -2.08 -3.01
C VAL A 79 -3.58 -2.74 -3.86
N TYR A 80 -3.28 -3.93 -4.39
CA TYR A 80 -4.25 -4.81 -5.04
C TYR A 80 -4.20 -6.22 -4.44
N ASP A 81 -5.21 -7.01 -4.76
CA ASP A 81 -5.34 -8.41 -4.34
C ASP A 81 -4.93 -9.32 -5.49
N ILE A 82 -3.90 -10.15 -5.30
CA ILE A 82 -3.39 -11.00 -6.38
C ILE A 82 -4.41 -12.04 -6.88
N THR A 83 -5.45 -12.31 -6.09
CA THR A 83 -6.52 -13.26 -6.44
C THR A 83 -7.67 -12.60 -7.21
N ARG A 84 -7.70 -11.26 -7.31
CA ARG A 84 -8.79 -10.51 -7.93
C ARG A 84 -8.26 -9.54 -8.99
N LYS A 85 -8.34 -9.96 -10.25
CA LYS A 85 -7.85 -9.20 -11.42
C LYS A 85 -8.42 -7.77 -11.50
N GLU A 86 -9.70 -7.61 -11.19
CA GLU A 86 -10.38 -6.30 -11.17
C GLU A 86 -9.64 -5.28 -10.28
N THR A 87 -9.16 -5.69 -9.10
CA THR A 87 -8.45 -4.80 -8.17
C THR A 87 -7.11 -4.32 -8.72
N PHE A 88 -6.47 -5.11 -9.59
CA PHE A 88 -5.26 -4.71 -10.29
C PHE A 88 -5.54 -3.72 -11.42
N GLU A 89 -6.65 -3.89 -12.15
CA GLU A 89 -7.08 -2.90 -13.14
C GLU A 89 -7.44 -1.56 -12.48
N HIS A 90 -8.13 -1.59 -11.34
CA HIS A 90 -8.43 -0.38 -10.56
C HIS A 90 -7.18 0.27 -9.95
N ALA A 91 -6.13 -0.50 -9.63
CA ALA A 91 -4.86 0.03 -9.15
C ALA A 91 -4.25 1.05 -10.12
N ARG A 92 -4.52 0.93 -11.42
CA ARG A 92 -4.09 1.91 -12.45
C ARG A 92 -4.74 3.27 -12.25
N THR A 93 -6.02 3.29 -11.91
CA THR A 93 -6.78 4.51 -11.59
C THR A 93 -6.32 5.09 -10.27
N HIS A 94 -6.12 4.27 -9.24
CA HIS A 94 -5.58 4.71 -7.96
C HIS A 94 -4.19 5.33 -8.10
N LEU A 95 -3.31 4.75 -8.91
CA LEU A 95 -2.00 5.32 -9.23
C LEU A 95 -2.10 6.71 -9.89
N LYS A 96 -3.01 6.86 -10.85
CA LYS A 96 -3.25 8.16 -11.51
C LYS A 96 -3.71 9.20 -10.51
N GLU A 97 -4.67 8.85 -9.65
CA GLU A 97 -5.18 9.76 -8.61
C GLU A 97 -4.09 10.17 -7.61
N VAL A 98 -3.22 9.25 -7.19
CA VAL A 98 -2.09 9.58 -6.30
C VAL A 98 -1.17 10.58 -6.96
N ARG A 99 -0.82 10.39 -8.23
CA ARG A 99 0.06 11.31 -8.97
C ARG A 99 -0.53 12.69 -9.17
N GLU A 100 -1.83 12.78 -9.44
CA GLU A 100 -2.51 14.06 -9.67
C GLU A 100 -2.68 14.89 -8.40
N LYS A 101 -2.70 14.25 -7.22
CA LYS A 101 -3.08 14.88 -5.95
C LYS A 101 -1.92 15.03 -4.97
N SER A 102 -0.78 14.41 -5.25
CA SER A 102 0.41 14.46 -4.39
C SER A 102 1.48 15.38 -4.97
N ASP A 103 2.47 15.72 -4.15
CA ASP A 103 3.64 16.45 -4.60
C ASP A 103 4.41 15.65 -5.68
N THR A 104 5.09 16.35 -6.60
CA THR A 104 5.73 15.76 -7.79
C THR A 104 6.76 14.67 -7.46
N ASN A 105 7.33 14.70 -6.25
CA ASN A 105 8.41 13.81 -5.82
C ASN A 105 7.92 12.64 -4.94
N ILE A 106 6.62 12.36 -4.91
CA ILE A 106 6.12 11.22 -4.12
C ILE A 106 6.69 9.90 -4.65
N VAL A 107 7.25 9.08 -3.76
CA VAL A 107 7.68 7.73 -4.10
C VAL A 107 6.47 6.80 -4.03
N ILE A 108 6.24 6.02 -5.09
CA ILE A 108 5.07 5.14 -5.18
C ILE A 108 5.52 3.68 -5.27
N MET A 109 4.84 2.80 -4.55
CA MET A 109 4.99 1.35 -4.64
C MET A 109 3.66 0.69 -5.01
N LEU A 110 3.66 -0.14 -6.04
CA LEU A 110 2.59 -1.09 -6.31
C LEU A 110 2.79 -2.32 -5.41
N VAL A 111 1.73 -2.72 -4.69
CA VAL A 111 1.76 -3.84 -3.74
C VAL A 111 0.72 -4.88 -4.11
N GLY A 112 1.17 -6.07 -4.52
CA GLY A 112 0.32 -7.25 -4.68
C GLY A 112 0.19 -7.99 -3.36
N ASN A 113 -0.93 -7.82 -2.65
CA ASN A 113 -1.15 -8.46 -1.37
C ASN A 113 -1.88 -9.81 -1.51
N LYS A 114 -1.91 -10.58 -0.41
CA LYS A 114 -2.45 -11.95 -0.31
C LYS A 114 -1.62 -13.00 -1.03
N GLY A 115 -0.29 -12.86 -1.00
CA GLY A 115 0.66 -13.82 -1.54
C GLY A 115 0.53 -15.25 -0.99
N ASP A 116 -0.08 -15.41 0.19
CA ASP A 116 -0.46 -16.69 0.79
C ASP A 116 -1.52 -17.45 -0.04
N LEU A 117 -2.33 -16.74 -0.83
CA LEU A 117 -3.36 -17.32 -1.70
C LEU A 117 -2.85 -17.58 -3.13
N GLY A 118 -1.56 -17.88 -3.29
CA GLY A 118 -0.92 -18.05 -4.61
C GLY A 118 -1.57 -19.11 -5.51
N HIS A 119 -2.28 -20.08 -4.95
CA HIS A 119 -3.05 -21.09 -5.70
C HIS A 119 -4.29 -20.51 -6.41
N ASN A 120 -4.85 -19.40 -5.90
CA ASN A 120 -6.01 -18.70 -6.48
C ASN A 120 -5.57 -17.43 -7.25
N ARG A 121 -4.31 -17.38 -7.69
CA ARG A 121 -3.74 -16.19 -8.32
C ARG A 121 -4.42 -15.87 -9.65
N ALA A 122 -4.91 -14.64 -9.77
CA ALA A 122 -5.47 -14.07 -11.00
C ALA A 122 -4.53 -13.05 -11.67
N VAL A 123 -3.51 -12.56 -10.94
CA VAL A 123 -2.50 -11.61 -11.43
C VAL A 123 -1.11 -12.20 -11.20
N THR A 124 -0.34 -12.38 -12.26
CA THR A 124 1.02 -12.94 -12.13
C THR A 124 1.97 -11.92 -11.51
N THR A 125 3.00 -12.40 -10.81
CA THR A 125 4.06 -11.53 -10.28
C THR A 125 4.76 -10.76 -11.39
N GLN A 126 4.93 -11.40 -12.55
CA GLN A 126 5.50 -10.78 -13.75
C GLN A 126 4.62 -9.62 -14.23
N GLU A 127 3.30 -9.80 -14.32
CA GLU A 127 2.40 -8.75 -14.75
C GLU A 127 2.44 -7.52 -13.83
N GLY A 128 2.43 -7.74 -12.52
CA GLY A 128 2.54 -6.66 -11.54
C GLY A 128 3.87 -5.90 -11.65
N ARG A 129 4.98 -6.64 -11.86
CA ARG A 129 6.32 -6.08 -12.03
C ARG A 129 6.45 -5.29 -13.33
N GLU A 130 6.03 -5.85 -14.47
CA GLU A 130 6.07 -5.18 -15.77
C GLU A 130 5.25 -3.88 -15.76
N PHE A 131 4.09 -3.90 -15.10
CA PHE A 131 3.30 -2.69 -14.91
C PHE A 131 4.05 -1.63 -14.08
N ALA A 132 4.66 -2.03 -12.96
CA ALA A 132 5.41 -1.12 -12.11
C ALA A 132 6.62 -0.52 -12.82
N ASP A 133 7.39 -1.35 -13.53
CA ASP A 133 8.56 -0.95 -14.30
C ASP A 133 8.17 0.05 -15.41
N LYS A 134 7.11 -0.24 -16.17
CA LYS A 134 6.58 0.67 -17.21
C LYS A 134 6.09 2.01 -16.65
N ARG A 135 5.71 2.04 -15.37
CA ARG A 135 5.25 3.26 -14.70
C ARG A 135 6.36 3.93 -13.90
N HIS A 136 7.57 3.36 -13.82
CA HIS A 136 8.66 3.85 -12.97
C HIS A 136 8.25 3.98 -11.50
N ILE A 137 7.66 2.92 -10.94
CA ILE A 137 7.28 2.82 -9.53
C ILE A 137 7.86 1.54 -8.93
N LEU A 138 7.99 1.49 -7.61
CA LEU A 138 8.45 0.30 -6.91
C LEU A 138 7.40 -0.83 -6.99
N PHE A 139 7.82 -2.07 -6.82
CA PHE A 139 6.95 -3.24 -6.76
C PHE A 139 7.32 -4.18 -5.61
N ALA A 140 6.29 -4.70 -4.93
CA ALA A 140 6.42 -5.78 -3.96
C ALA A 140 5.19 -6.69 -3.97
N GLU A 141 5.39 -7.98 -3.71
CA GLU A 141 4.31 -8.88 -3.29
C GLU A 141 4.41 -9.17 -1.81
N THR A 142 3.27 -9.12 -1.12
CA THR A 142 3.19 -9.24 0.33
C THR A 142 2.11 -10.24 0.76
N SER A 143 2.22 -10.72 1.98
CA SER A 143 1.12 -11.36 2.70
C SER A 143 0.99 -10.69 4.06
N ALA A 144 -0.09 -9.94 4.26
CA ALA A 144 -0.42 -9.42 5.60
C ALA A 144 -0.72 -10.57 6.60
N MET A 145 -1.28 -11.68 6.10
CA MET A 145 -1.61 -12.87 6.90
C MET A 145 -0.35 -13.50 7.48
N GLU A 146 0.63 -13.82 6.64
CA GLU A 146 1.88 -14.46 7.06
C GLU A 146 2.96 -13.47 7.52
N GLY A 147 2.77 -12.17 7.26
CA GLY A 147 3.79 -11.13 7.48
C GLY A 147 4.86 -11.09 6.38
N ARG A 148 4.78 -11.95 5.36
CA ARG A 148 5.76 -12.07 4.28
C ARG A 148 5.93 -10.75 3.54
N ASN A 149 7.18 -10.29 3.43
CA ASN A 149 7.61 -9.05 2.74
C ASN A 149 6.94 -7.75 3.23
N VAL A 150 6.14 -7.76 4.31
CA VAL A 150 5.46 -6.55 4.77
C VAL A 150 6.48 -5.52 5.26
N GLU A 151 7.35 -5.91 6.20
CA GLU A 151 8.39 -5.02 6.73
C GLU A 151 9.29 -4.49 5.60
N THR A 152 9.82 -5.39 4.77
CA THR A 152 10.71 -5.07 3.65
C THR A 152 10.06 -4.12 2.64
N ALA A 153 8.76 -4.23 2.37
CA ALA A 153 8.07 -3.32 1.45
C ALA A 153 8.00 -1.89 2.02
N PHE A 154 7.67 -1.73 3.30
CA PHE A 154 7.66 -0.42 3.95
C PHE A 154 9.07 0.17 4.09
N GLU A 155 10.06 -0.63 4.50
CA GLU A 155 11.45 -0.18 4.62
C GLU A 155 12.04 0.25 3.28
N ARG A 156 11.79 -0.52 2.21
CA ARG A 156 12.23 -0.16 0.86
C ARG A 156 11.57 1.13 0.36
N LEU A 157 10.27 1.32 0.62
CA LEU A 157 9.60 2.57 0.31
C LEU A 157 10.21 3.75 1.09
N ILE A 158 10.49 3.57 2.39
CA ILE A 158 11.07 4.59 3.26
C ILE A 158 12.50 4.94 2.84
N SER A 159 13.29 3.95 2.43
CA SER A 159 14.67 4.13 1.93
C SER A 159 14.68 4.92 0.63
N GLU A 160 13.75 4.67 -0.29
CA GLU A 160 13.67 5.40 -1.57
C GLU A 160 13.12 6.84 -1.41
N VAL A 161 12.35 7.11 -0.36
CA VAL A 161 11.90 8.48 -0.02
C VAL A 161 13.06 9.36 0.45
N TYR A 162 14.09 8.74 1.01
CA TYR A 162 15.28 9.39 1.53
C TYR A 162 16.28 9.71 0.42
#